data_AF-Q8W7H6-F1
#
_entry.id   AF-Q8W7H6-F1
#
_cell.length_a   1.000
_cell.length_b   1.000
_cell.length_c   1.000
_cell.angle_alpha   90.00
_cell.angle_beta   90.00
_cell.angle_gamma   90.00
#
_symmetry.space_group_name_H-M   'P 1'
#
loop_
_entity.id
_entity.type
_entity.pdbx_description
1 polymer ?
#
loop_
_entity_poly.entity_id
_entity_poly.type
_entity_poly.pdbx_seq_one_letter_code
_entity_poly.pdbx_strand_id
1 'polypeptide(L)' 'VLICVGPRNSSEIVMAQKQIWSWYSLVPCI' A
#
# COMPACT_ATOMS: atom_id res chain seq x y z
N VAL A 1 4.20 -12.99 18.88
CA VAL A 1 4.42 -11.62 18.34
C VAL A 1 4.43 -11.72 16.82
N LEU A 2 3.37 -11.25 16.14
CA LEU A 2 3.36 -11.13 14.68
C LEU A 2 4.17 -9.89 14.32
N ILE A 3 5.48 -10.07 14.14
CA ILE A 3 6.31 -9.00 13.63
C ILE A 3 6.00 -8.91 12.13
N CYS A 4 5.23 -7.90 11.74
CA CYS A 4 5.10 -7.50 10.35
C CYS A 4 6.49 -7.04 9.89
N VAL A 5 7.28 -7.98 9.37
CA VAL A 5 8.54 -7.67 8.70
C VAL A 5 8.17 -6.74 7.56
N GLY A 6 8.58 -5.47 7.66
CA GLY A 6 8.30 -4.47 6.64
C GLY A 6 8.84 -4.92 5.29
N PRO A 7 8.26 -4.43 4.19
CA PRO A 7 8.65 -4.82 2.83
C PRO A 7 10.16 -4.69 2.66
N ARG A 8 10.78 -5.80 2.28
CA ARG A 8 12.24 -5.93 2.20
C ARG A 8 12.81 -5.12 1.03
N ASN A 9 11.96 -4.77 0.07
CA ASN A 9 12.32 -4.02 -1.11
C ASN A 9 11.47 -2.76 -1.23
N SER A 10 12.11 -1.65 -1.60
CA SER A 10 11.43 -0.37 -1.90
C SER A 10 10.38 -0.50 -3.00
N SER A 11 10.57 -1.44 -3.95
CA SER A 11 9.58 -1.72 -5.00
C SER A 11 8.25 -2.26 -4.45
N GLU A 12 8.27 -3.12 -3.43
CA GLU A 12 7.04 -3.59 -2.76
C GLU A 12 6.31 -2.45 -2.07
N ILE A 13 7.05 -1.52 -1.45
CA ILE A 13 6.47 -0.31 -0.83
C ILE A 13 5.77 0.53 -1.89
N VAL A 14 6.43 0.80 -3.00
CA VAL A 14 5.88 1.62 -4.08
C VAL A 14 4.65 0.96 -4.70
N MET A 15 4.67 -0.36 -4.90
CA MET A 15 3.52 -1.10 -5.41
C MET A 15 2.34 -1.08 -4.43
N ALA A 16 2.59 -1.31 -3.14
CA ALA A 16 1.56 -1.25 -2.10
C ALA A 16 0.98 0.16 -1.96
N GLN A 17 1.83 1.19 -1.95
CA GLN A 17 1.39 2.58 -1.89
C GLN A 17 0.59 2.99 -3.13
N LYS A 18 1.01 2.57 -4.33
CA LYS A 18 0.27 2.86 -5.57
C LYS A 18 -1.09 2.18 -5.57
N GLN A 19 -1.19 0.95 -5.07
CA GLN A 19 -2.45 0.25 -4.92
C GLN A 19 -3.35 0.99 -3.93
N ILE A 20 -2.85 1.33 -2.74
CA ILE A 20 -3.59 2.10 -1.72
C ILE A 20 -4.04 3.47 -2.24
N TRP A 21 -3.19 4.19 -2.97
CA TRP A 21 -3.54 5.48 -3.57
C TRP A 21 -4.63 5.32 -4.64
N SER A 22 -4.56 4.23 -5.42
CA SER A 22 -5.63 3.87 -6.35
C SER A 22 -6.93 3.56 -5.62
N TRP A 23 -6.89 2.87 -4.47
CA TRP A 23 -8.09 2.63 -3.66
C TRP A 23 -8.68 3.94 -3.14
N TYR A 24 -7.86 4.83 -2.56
CA TYR A 24 -8.33 6.13 -2.11
C TYR A 24 -8.87 7.02 -3.24
N SER A 25 -8.30 6.92 -4.43
CA SER A 25 -8.74 7.68 -5.60
C SER A 25 -9.94 7.06 -6.32
N LEU A 26 -10.20 5.76 -6.15
CA LEU A 26 -11.33 5.02 -6.74
C LEU A 26 -12.53 4.94 -5.81
N VAL A 27 -12.36 5.16 -4.50
CA VAL A 27 -13.49 5.47 -3.61
C VAL A 27 -14.04 6.81 -4.11
N PRO A 28 -15.23 6.84 -4.75
CA PRO A 28 -15.85 8.10 -5.12
C PRO A 28 -16.05 8.85 -3.80
N CYS A 29 -15.78 10.15 -3.76
CA CYS A 29 -16.15 10.99 -2.62
C CYS A 29 -17.65 10.77 -2.31
N ILE A 30 -17.94 9.86 -1.39
CA ILE A 30 -19.21 9.75 -0.69
C ILE A 30 -19.17 10.78 0.42
#